data_AF-A0A953MKQ1-F1
#
_entry.id   AF-A0A953MKQ1-F1
#
_cell.length_a   1.000
_cell.length_b   1.000
_cell.length_c   1.000
_cell.angle_alpha   90.00
_cell.angle_beta   90.00
_cell.angle_gamma   90.00
#
_symmetry.space_group_name_H-M   'P 1'
#
loop_
_entity.id
_entity.type
_entity.pdbx_description
1 polymer ?
#
loop_
_entity_poly.entity_id
_entity_poly.type
_entity_poly.pdbx_seq_one_letter_code
_entity_poly.pdbx_strand_id
1 'polypeptide(L)'
;MAGSFLTKFDARSQGDKVILSWISSSESDLNHYSVERKTVNGNFIELGKVYPESDLSYEFIDDTAYKSNDAIYIYRLKIVDNSNTTSYSSEISVSHSVSSVKRTWGSIKALFR
;
A
#
# COMPACT_ATOMS: atom_id res chain seq x y z
N MET A 1 16.63 21.21 -5.03
CA MET A 1 15.43 20.47 -5.45
C MET A 1 14.91 19.82 -4.18
N ALA A 2 13.79 20.32 -3.65
CA ALA A 2 13.07 19.66 -2.57
C ALA A 2 12.33 18.46 -3.17
N GLY A 3 12.26 17.36 -2.43
CA GLY A 3 11.60 16.16 -2.89
C GLY A 3 12.04 14.93 -2.12
N SER A 4 11.46 13.80 -2.53
CA SER A 4 11.93 12.49 -2.15
C SER A 4 12.18 11.63 -3.37
N PHE A 5 13.23 10.81 -3.29
CA PHE A 5 13.53 9.81 -4.29
C PHE A 5 13.38 8.43 -3.66
N LEU A 6 12.55 7.57 -4.23
CA LEU A 6 12.32 6.24 -3.71
C LEU A 6 13.30 5.25 -4.36
N THR A 7 14.05 4.52 -3.54
CA THR A 7 14.85 3.38 -3.99
C THR A 7 13.97 2.17 -4.27
N LYS A 8 12.93 2.00 -3.46
CA LYS A 8 12.05 0.84 -3.51
C LYS A 8 10.62 1.24 -3.18
N PHE A 9 9.68 0.73 -3.95
CA PHE A 9 8.25 0.82 -3.64
C PHE A 9 7.61 -0.51 -4.00
N ASP A 10 7.01 -1.17 -3.00
CA ASP A 10 6.45 -2.50 -3.13
C ASP A 10 5.11 -2.57 -2.41
N ALA A 11 4.21 -3.43 -2.88
CA ALA A 11 2.91 -3.67 -2.27
C ALA A 11 2.62 -5.16 -2.32
N ARG A 12 2.20 -5.70 -1.17
CA ARG A 12 1.84 -7.10 -1.03
C ARG A 12 0.43 -7.24 -0.46
N SER A 13 -0.35 -8.11 -1.08
CA SER A 13 -1.65 -8.51 -0.53
C SER A 13 -1.43 -9.53 0.58
N GLN A 14 -1.98 -9.29 1.77
CA GLN A 14 -1.93 -10.21 2.91
C GLN A 14 -3.34 -10.45 3.47
N GLY A 15 -3.99 -11.53 3.03
CA GLY A 15 -5.37 -11.83 3.45
C GLY A 15 -6.33 -10.76 2.93
N ASP A 16 -6.98 -10.06 3.85
CA ASP A 16 -7.99 -9.01 3.58
C ASP A 16 -7.43 -7.58 3.54
N LYS A 17 -6.10 -7.43 3.63
CA LYS A 17 -5.40 -6.14 3.63
C LYS A 17 -4.27 -6.11 2.62
N VAL A 18 -3.88 -4.91 2.22
CA VAL A 18 -2.68 -4.68 1.38
C VAL A 18 -1.65 -3.93 2.20
N ILE A 19 -0.42 -4.43 2.21
CA ILE A 19 0.71 -3.82 2.91
C ILE A 19 1.61 -3.19 1.85
N LEU A 20 1.74 -1.87 1.91
CA LEU A 20 2.66 -1.10 1.11
C LEU A 20 3.93 -0.86 1.91
N SER A 21 5.08 -1.03 1.28
CA SER A 21 6.38 -0.77 1.88
C SER A 21 7.26 -0.02 0.90
N TRP A 22 7.84 1.09 1.33
CA TRP A 22 8.79 1.84 0.52
C TRP A 22 10.01 2.28 1.30
N ILE A 23 11.08 2.52 0.54
CA ILE A 23 12.34 3.03 1.06
C ILE A 23 12.70 4.25 0.24
N SER A 24 12.88 5.37 0.93
CA SER A 24 13.43 6.59 0.37
C SER A 24 14.96 6.52 0.35
N SER A 25 15.58 7.04 -0.71
CA SER A 25 17.05 7.23 -0.79
C SER A 25 17.46 8.56 -0.18
N SER A 26 16.64 9.58 -0.41
CA SER A 26 16.87 10.96 0.01
C SER A 26 15.54 11.63 0.24
N GLU A 27 15.43 12.31 1.37
CA GLU A 27 14.29 13.16 1.72
C GLU A 27 14.85 14.55 1.99
N SER A 28 14.36 15.55 1.28
CA SER A 28 14.85 16.92 1.42
C SER A 28 13.68 17.86 1.38
N ASP A 29 13.42 18.53 2.50
CA ASP A 29 12.29 19.46 2.67
C ASP A 29 10.91 18.79 2.43
N LEU A 30 10.82 17.49 2.72
CA LEU A 30 9.59 16.72 2.57
C LEU A 30 8.64 17.04 3.72
N ASN A 31 7.38 17.30 3.39
CA ASN A 31 6.33 17.57 4.37
C ASN A 31 5.60 16.27 4.73
N HIS A 32 5.08 15.55 3.73
CA HIS A 32 4.45 14.24 3.91
C HIS A 32 4.33 13.46 2.60
N TYR A 33 4.22 12.15 2.73
CA TYR A 33 3.74 11.23 1.70
C TYR A 33 2.24 11.05 1.83
N SER A 34 1.51 11.18 0.73
CA SER A 34 0.09 10.84 0.64
C SER A 34 -0.04 9.55 -0.16
N VAL A 35 -0.59 8.52 0.47
CA VAL A 35 -0.79 7.21 -0.13
C VAL A 35 -2.11 7.24 -0.88
N GLU A 36 -2.05 7.03 -2.20
CA GLU A 36 -3.24 7.01 -3.05
C GLU A 36 -3.45 5.64 -3.69
N ARG A 37 -4.71 5.23 -3.76
CA ARG A 37 -5.14 3.99 -4.41
C ARG A 37 -6.21 4.28 -5.45
N LYS A 38 -6.15 3.59 -6.59
CA LYS A 38 -7.26 3.49 -7.55
C LYS A 38 -7.56 2.03 -7.90
N THR A 39 -8.74 1.79 -8.43
CA THR A 39 -9.05 0.56 -9.18
C THR A 39 -8.76 0.80 -10.67
N VAL A 40 -8.73 -0.28 -11.48
CA VAL A 40 -8.46 -0.20 -12.93
C VAL A 40 -9.37 0.82 -13.65
N ASN A 41 -10.64 0.92 -13.25
CA ASN A 41 -11.62 1.86 -13.80
C ASN A 41 -12.05 2.95 -12.80
N GLY A 42 -11.28 3.15 -11.73
CA GLY A 42 -11.62 4.09 -10.66
C GLY A 42 -10.72 5.33 -10.63
N ASN A 43 -11.09 6.26 -9.76
CA ASN A 43 -10.25 7.41 -9.45
C ASN A 43 -9.28 7.10 -8.31
N PHE A 44 -8.17 7.85 -8.27
CA PHE A 44 -7.28 7.86 -7.13
C PHE A 44 -7.99 8.47 -5.92
N ILE A 45 -7.96 7.73 -4.81
CA ILE A 45 -8.41 8.18 -3.50
C ILE A 45 -7.22 8.22 -2.56
N GLU A 46 -7.13 9.26 -1.74
CA GLU A 46 -6.16 9.33 -0.64
C GLU A 46 -6.62 8.37 0.46
N LEU A 47 -5.76 7.41 0.78
CA LEU A 47 -5.99 6.46 1.88
C LEU A 47 -5.47 7.02 3.21
N GLY A 48 -4.34 7.73 3.16
CA GLY A 48 -3.71 8.26 4.36
C GLY A 48 -2.44 9.04 4.04
N LYS A 49 -1.89 9.68 5.08
CA LYS A 49 -0.66 10.46 5.01
C LYS A 49 0.38 9.86 5.95
N VAL A 50 1.61 9.74 5.46
CA VAL A 50 2.77 9.26 6.20
C VAL A 50 3.77 10.41 6.25
N TYR A 51 4.14 10.80 7.46
CA TYR A 51 5.14 11.84 7.67
C TYR A 51 6.54 11.22 7.61
N PRO A 52 7.53 11.94 7.07
CA PRO A 52 8.89 11.45 7.06
C PRO A 52 9.43 11.33 8.48
N GLU A 53 10.18 10.27 8.74
CA GLU A 53 10.83 9.99 10.02
C GLU A 53 12.36 9.89 9.81
N SER A 54 13.11 9.62 10.88
CA SER A 54 14.58 9.40 10.73
C SER A 54 14.90 8.14 9.94
N ASP A 55 14.01 7.14 9.98
CA ASP A 55 14.11 5.94 9.19
C ASP A 55 13.53 6.19 7.80
N LEU A 56 14.37 6.09 6.76
CA LEU A 56 13.96 6.22 5.36
C LEU A 56 13.08 5.05 4.87
N SER A 57 12.60 4.19 5.77
CA SER A 57 11.76 3.03 5.47
C SER A 57 10.39 3.21 6.08
N TYR A 58 9.36 3.01 5.27
CA TYR A 58 7.99 3.25 5.64
C TYR A 58 7.11 2.06 5.30
N GLU A 59 6.09 1.82 6.12
CA GLU A 59 5.07 0.80 5.90
C GLU A 59 3.68 1.42 6.07
N PHE A 60 2.76 1.09 5.16
CA PHE A 60 1.36 1.49 5.23
C PHE A 60 0.46 0.31 4.98
N ILE A 61 -0.58 0.16 5.82
CA ILE A 61 -1.54 -0.93 5.73
C ILE A 61 -2.87 -0.37 5.22
N ASP A 62 -3.28 -0.80 4.03
CA ASP A 62 -4.62 -0.54 3.51
C ASP A 62 -5.57 -1.66 3.97
N ASP A 63 -6.35 -1.39 5.02
CA ASP A 63 -7.40 -2.28 5.51
C ASP A 63 -8.69 -2.16 4.69
N THR A 64 -8.80 -1.24 3.73
CA THR A 64 -10.06 -1.01 2.99
C THR A 64 -10.18 -1.88 1.73
N ALA A 65 -9.17 -2.71 1.42
CA ALA A 65 -9.09 -3.54 0.22
C ALA A 65 -10.09 -4.72 0.18
N TYR A 66 -10.67 -5.12 1.32
CA TYR A 66 -11.58 -6.27 1.44
C TYR A 66 -12.92 -6.16 0.68
N LYS A 67 -13.31 -4.96 0.23
CA LYS A 67 -14.65 -4.71 -0.31
C LYS A 67 -14.85 -5.12 -1.78
N SER A 68 -13.79 -5.52 -2.48
CA SER A 68 -13.87 -5.78 -3.92
C SER A 68 -13.37 -7.18 -4.24
N ASN A 69 -14.31 -8.05 -4.65
CA ASN A 69 -14.10 -9.48 -4.92
C ASN A 69 -13.20 -9.75 -6.14
N ASP A 70 -12.93 -8.72 -6.94
CA ASP A 70 -12.01 -8.76 -8.06
C ASP A 70 -11.53 -7.31 -8.26
N ALA A 71 -10.30 -7.00 -7.87
CA ALA A 71 -9.79 -5.64 -8.03
C ALA A 71 -8.27 -5.65 -8.01
N ILE A 72 -7.69 -5.62 -9.21
CA ILE A 72 -6.35 -5.08 -9.36
C ILE A 72 -6.38 -3.64 -8.84
N TYR A 73 -5.64 -3.38 -7.77
CA TYR A 73 -5.49 -2.06 -7.20
C TYR A 73 -4.17 -1.46 -7.67
N ILE A 74 -4.19 -0.19 -8.02
CA ILE A 74 -3.01 0.56 -8.42
C ILE A 74 -2.73 1.58 -7.32
N TYR A 75 -1.53 1.51 -6.76
CA TYR A 75 -1.07 2.38 -5.69
C TYR A 75 0.01 3.32 -6.21
N ARG A 76 0.00 4.54 -5.68
CA ARG A 76 1.06 5.52 -5.88
C ARG A 76 1.27 6.33 -4.61
N LEU A 77 2.46 6.89 -4.47
CA LEU A 77 2.77 7.84 -3.41
C LEU A 77 2.85 9.23 -4.02
N LYS A 78 2.08 10.14 -3.45
CA LYS A 78 2.16 11.56 -3.72
C LYS A 78 3.07 12.19 -2.67
N ILE A 79 4.20 12.70 -3.12
CA ILE A 79 5.22 13.33 -2.31
C ILE A 79 4.89 14.81 -2.25
N VAL A 80 4.68 15.36 -1.05
CA VAL A 80 4.39 16.78 -0.85
C VAL A 80 5.54 17.40 -0.06
N ASP A 81 6.14 18.45 -0.62
CA ASP A 81 7.21 19.21 0.00
C ASP A 81 6.67 20.37 0.85
N ASN A 82 7.51 20.95 1.70
CA ASN A 82 7.16 22.11 2.52
C ASN A 82 6.87 23.35 1.66
N SER A 83 7.51 23.43 0.49
CA SER A 83 7.23 24.42 -0.56
C SER A 83 5.92 24.17 -1.33
N ASN A 84 5.06 23.26 -0.86
CA ASN A 84 3.79 22.90 -1.48
C ASN A 84 3.90 22.28 -2.89
N THR A 85 5.12 21.89 -3.28
CA THR A 85 5.39 21.15 -4.52
C THR A 85 4.95 19.71 -4.36
N THR A 86 4.34 19.14 -5.41
CA THR A 86 3.89 17.75 -5.40
C THR A 86 4.62 16.94 -6.45
N SER A 87 5.31 15.89 -6.02
CA SER A 87 5.93 14.88 -6.87
C SER A 87 5.20 13.55 -6.73
N TYR A 88 5.44 12.61 -7.64
CA TYR A 88 4.79 11.30 -7.63
C TYR A 88 5.84 10.19 -7.72
N SER A 89 5.60 9.08 -7.01
CA SER A 89 6.38 7.85 -7.17
C SER A 89 5.95 7.05 -8.41
N SER A 90 6.65 5.95 -8.67
CA SER A 90 6.18 4.91 -9.58
C SER A 90 4.81 4.36 -9.11
N GLU A 91 3.96 4.02 -10.07
CA GLU A 91 2.70 3.31 -9.85
C GLU A 91 2.97 1.80 -9.77
N ILE A 92 2.43 1.13 -8.76
CA ILE A 92 2.50 -0.33 -8.63
C ILE A 92 1.10 -0.93 -8.63
N SER A 93 0.93 -2.05 -9.33
CA SER A 93 -0.32 -2.80 -9.34
C SER A 93 -0.22 -4.01 -8.43
N VAL A 94 -1.22 -4.20 -7.58
CA VAL A 94 -1.36 -5.39 -6.74
C VAL A 94 -2.65 -6.11 -7.10
N SER A 95 -2.55 -7.42 -7.30
CA SER A 95 -3.72 -8.29 -7.40
C SER A 95 -4.16 -8.69 -5.99
N HIS A 96 -5.24 -8.07 -5.51
CA HIS A 96 -5.86 -8.48 -4.27
C HIS A 96 -6.86 -9.59 -4.57
N SER A 97 -6.48 -10.84 -4.28
CA SER A 97 -7.39 -11.97 -4.31
C SER A 97 -7.62 -12.42 -2.88
N VAL A 98 -8.77 -12.04 -2.30
CA VAL A 98 -9.25 -12.64 -1.06
C VAL A 98 -9.48 -14.11 -1.38
N SER A 99 -8.50 -14.94 -1.00
CA SER A 99 -8.65 -16.39 -1.11
C SER A 99 -9.71 -16.79 -0.10
N SER A 100 -10.98 -16.78 -0.52
CA SER A 100 -12.14 -17.28 0.21
C SER A 100 -12.06 -18.79 0.50
N VAL A 101 -10.89 -19.41 0.36
CA VAL A 101 -10.53 -20.65 1.06
C VAL A 101 -10.41 -20.24 2.53
N LYS A 102 -11.52 -20.13 3.26
CA LYS A 102 -12.08 -21.31 3.95
C LYS A 102 -10.95 -22.26 4.33
N ARG A 103 -10.08 -21.77 5.20
CA ARG A 103 -9.37 -22.58 6.17
C ARG A 103 -10.42 -23.17 7.12
N THR A 104 -11.37 -23.95 6.61
CA THR A 104 -11.99 -25.02 7.40
C THR A 104 -10.89 -26.05 7.56
N TRP A 105 -9.99 -25.79 8.50
CA TRP A 105 -9.14 -26.82 9.04
C TRP A 105 -10.07 -27.96 9.46
N GLY A 106 -9.85 -29.14 8.87
CA GLY A 106 -10.83 -30.21 8.77
C GLY A 106 -11.69 -30.46 10.02
N SER A 107 -13.00 -30.30 9.84
CA SER A 107 -14.02 -30.75 10.80
C SER A 107 -14.26 -32.27 10.79
N ILE A 108 -13.55 -33.08 10.00
CA ILE A 108 -13.76 -34.55 9.98
C ILE A 108 -12.43 -35.30 9.76
N LYS A 109 -11.88 -35.86 10.84
CA LYS A 109 -11.33 -37.24 10.94
C LYS A 109 -11.10 -37.49 12.43
N ALA A 110 -12.17 -37.83 13.14
CA ALA A 110 -12.49 -39.22 13.49
C ALA A 110 -11.51 -39.78 14.53
N LEU A 111 -11.96 -39.75 15.79
CA LEU A 111 -11.80 -40.75 16.84
C LEU A 111 -10.60 -41.71 16.69
N PHE A 112 -9.59 -41.55 17.54
CA PHE A 112 -8.66 -42.63 17.85
C PHE A 112 -8.85 -43.08 19.30
N ARG A 113 -9.27 -44.36 19.37
CA ARG A 113 -9.34 -45.35 20.46
C ARG A 113 -10.14 -45.02 21.72
#